data_AF-A0A6P2C286-F1
#
_entry.id   AF-A0A6P2C286-F1
#
_cell.length_a   1.000
_cell.length_b   1.000
_cell.length_c   1.000
_cell.angle_alpha   90.00
_cell.angle_beta   90.00
_cell.angle_gamma   90.00
#
_symmetry.space_group_name_H-M   'P 1'
#
loop_
_entity.id
_entity.type
_entity.pdbx_description
1 polymer ?
#
loop_
_entity_poly.entity_id
_entity_poly.type
_entity_poly.pdbx_seq_one_letter_code
_entity_poly.pdbx_strand_id
1 'polypeptide(L)'
;MSTYAETRTEAWNRRADLGGQVDFTMMYIAHDAFSRDIARLITAAEGGQGLSSAAVATWRRFSKQLHVHHTAEDKALWPRLAAAVAELSERRILDEMEAEHATIDPLVGQIDAAIASGDRAALASGLVTLGSGLTAHMIHEETDALPLLDRRLGQAGWDAFTREVRSQQGGIKGAAEYLPWVLDGATAQLEVTVLRMLPPPARLLYRRMWAPRYRTAERLG
;
A
#
# COMPACT_ATOMS: atom_id res chain seq x y z
N MET A 1 -19.36 -0.65 9.90
CA MET A 1 -18.16 -1.20 9.28
C MET A 1 -18.37 -1.07 7.78
N SER A 2 -17.49 -0.36 7.09
CA SER A 2 -17.59 -0.20 5.63
C SER A 2 -17.26 -1.55 5.01
N THR A 3 -18.18 -2.14 4.23
CA THR A 3 -18.06 -3.49 3.65
C THR A 3 -17.01 -3.60 2.54
N TYR A 4 -16.20 -2.55 2.34
CA TYR A 4 -15.35 -2.36 1.17
C TYR A 4 -13.84 -2.46 1.47
N ALA A 5 -13.45 -2.73 2.72
CA ALA A 5 -12.06 -2.96 3.11
C ALA A 5 -11.97 -3.95 4.28
N GLU A 6 -11.04 -4.91 4.20
CA GLU A 6 -10.67 -5.78 5.32
C GLU A 6 -10.13 -4.92 6.47
N THR A 7 -10.57 -5.17 7.71
CA THR A 7 -10.00 -4.48 8.86
C THR A 7 -8.57 -4.94 9.09
N ARG A 8 -7.72 -4.08 9.68
CA ARG A 8 -6.36 -4.47 10.03
C ARG A 8 -6.32 -5.76 10.87
N THR A 9 -7.23 -5.91 11.83
CA THR A 9 -7.27 -7.11 12.68
C THR A 9 -7.53 -8.37 11.86
N GLU A 10 -8.50 -8.34 10.94
CA GLU A 10 -8.79 -9.45 10.03
C GLU A 10 -7.57 -9.77 9.15
N ALA A 11 -6.96 -8.74 8.54
CA ALA A 11 -5.78 -8.89 7.70
C ALA A 11 -4.61 -9.55 8.45
N TRP A 12 -4.32 -9.10 9.66
CA TRP A 12 -3.22 -9.66 10.46
C TRP A 12 -3.52 -11.06 11.00
N ASN A 13 -4.79 -11.42 11.24
CA ASN A 13 -5.15 -12.80 11.55
C ASN A 13 -4.91 -13.71 10.35
N ARG A 14 -5.33 -13.29 9.15
CA ARG A 14 -5.06 -14.03 7.90
C ARG A 14 -3.55 -14.18 7.65
N ARG A 15 -2.78 -13.12 7.86
CA ARG A 15 -1.30 -13.13 7.71
C ARG A 15 -0.59 -14.00 8.75
N ALA A 16 -1.17 -14.21 9.93
CA ALA A 16 -0.58 -15.08 10.95
C ALA A 16 -0.49 -16.55 10.48
N ASP A 17 -1.38 -16.96 9.58
CA ASP A 17 -1.37 -18.29 8.97
C ASP A 17 -0.43 -18.38 7.76
N LEU A 18 0.07 -17.24 7.25
CA LEU A 18 1.06 -17.19 6.18
C LEU A 18 2.45 -17.53 6.76
N GLY A 19 2.87 -18.78 6.54
CA GLY A 19 4.24 -19.21 6.85
C GLY A 19 5.26 -18.67 5.83
N GLY A 20 6.53 -18.66 6.21
CA GLY A 20 7.62 -18.26 5.32
C GLY A 20 8.89 -17.87 6.05
N GLN A 21 9.98 -17.65 5.30
CA GLN A 21 11.24 -17.15 5.85
C GLN A 21 11.45 -15.65 5.59
N VAL A 22 10.83 -15.11 4.54
CA VAL A 22 10.93 -13.69 4.20
C VAL A 22 10.06 -12.82 5.11
N ASP A 23 10.65 -11.75 5.64
CA ASP A 23 9.91 -10.73 6.38
C ASP A 23 9.23 -9.73 5.44
N PHE A 24 7.94 -9.94 5.19
CA PHE A 24 7.07 -9.07 4.40
C PHE A 24 6.39 -7.95 5.21
N THR A 25 6.80 -7.70 6.47
CA THR A 25 6.14 -6.70 7.35
C THR A 25 5.95 -5.35 6.66
N MET A 26 6.97 -4.86 5.94
CA MET A 26 6.87 -3.57 5.22
C MET A 26 5.83 -3.57 4.11
N MET A 27 5.59 -4.71 3.46
CA MET A 27 4.53 -4.87 2.46
C MET A 27 3.15 -4.81 3.13
N TYR A 28 2.96 -5.62 4.17
CA TYR A 28 1.70 -5.71 4.90
C TYR A 28 1.24 -4.36 5.48
N ILE A 29 2.16 -3.55 6.02
CA ILE A 29 1.80 -2.23 6.52
C ILE A 29 1.50 -1.22 5.42
N ALA A 30 2.07 -1.38 4.22
CA ALA A 30 1.70 -0.58 3.05
C ALA A 30 0.25 -0.87 2.65
N HIS A 31 -0.11 -2.16 2.60
CA HIS A 31 -1.49 -2.59 2.34
C HIS A 31 -2.46 -2.09 3.41
N ASP A 32 -2.09 -2.17 4.69
CA ASP A 32 -2.89 -1.59 5.77
C ASP A 32 -3.14 -0.09 5.58
N ALA A 33 -2.14 0.65 5.09
CA ALA A 33 -2.24 2.08 4.86
C ALA A 33 -3.17 2.41 3.68
N PHE A 34 -3.13 1.61 2.61
CA PHE A 34 -4.07 1.71 1.50
C PHE A 34 -5.50 1.41 1.95
N SER A 35 -5.73 0.28 2.63
CA SER A 35 -7.05 -0.10 3.18
C SER A 35 -7.61 0.97 4.11
N ARG A 36 -6.78 1.55 4.98
CA ARG A 36 -7.17 2.65 5.87
C ARG A 36 -7.61 3.89 5.10
N ASP A 37 -6.80 4.35 4.15
CA ASP A 37 -7.06 5.61 3.45
C ASP A 37 -8.24 5.48 2.48
N ILE A 38 -8.40 4.35 1.77
CA ILE A 38 -9.55 4.15 0.88
C ILE A 38 -10.86 4.09 1.68
N ALA A 39 -10.87 3.44 2.85
CA ALA A 39 -12.04 3.43 3.73
C ALA A 39 -12.40 4.83 4.25
N ARG A 40 -11.40 5.65 4.62
CA ARG A 40 -11.59 7.05 5.01
C ARG A 40 -12.18 7.88 3.85
N LEU A 41 -11.68 7.69 2.64
CA LEU A 41 -12.15 8.40 1.44
C LEU A 41 -13.59 8.04 1.08
N ILE A 42 -13.94 6.75 1.10
CA ILE A 42 -15.31 6.27 0.89
C ILE A 42 -16.25 6.90 1.92
N THR A 43 -15.88 6.83 3.21
CA THR A 43 -16.67 7.43 4.30
C THR A 43 -16.86 8.95 4.10
N ALA A 44 -15.80 9.65 3.69
CA ALA A 44 -15.88 11.08 3.40
C ALA A 44 -16.81 11.37 2.23
N ALA A 45 -16.74 10.58 1.16
CA ALA A 45 -17.62 10.72 -0.01
C ALA A 45 -19.10 10.49 0.35
N GLU A 46 -19.41 9.43 1.10
CA GLU A 46 -20.75 9.14 1.61
C GLU A 46 -21.30 10.26 2.52
N GLY A 47 -20.42 10.85 3.33
CA GLY A 47 -20.76 12.01 4.17
C GLY A 47 -20.78 13.37 3.44
N GLY A 48 -20.64 13.40 2.11
CA GLY A 48 -20.62 14.62 1.32
C GLY A 48 -19.32 15.46 1.42
N GLN A 49 -18.31 14.95 2.12
CA GLN A 49 -17.00 15.57 2.34
C GLN A 49 -15.89 15.03 1.41
N GLY A 50 -16.23 14.20 0.42
CA GLY A 50 -15.25 13.60 -0.50
C GLY A 50 -14.43 14.59 -1.32
N LEU A 51 -14.91 15.84 -1.47
CA LEU A 51 -14.20 16.93 -2.14
C LEU A 51 -13.63 17.98 -1.16
N SER A 52 -13.61 17.69 0.14
CA SER A 52 -12.95 18.55 1.13
C SER A 52 -11.43 18.61 0.87
N SER A 53 -10.76 19.65 1.38
CA SER A 53 -9.30 19.75 1.33
C SER A 53 -8.61 18.54 1.96
N ALA A 54 -9.15 18.02 3.08
CA ALA A 54 -8.68 16.81 3.74
C ALA A 54 -8.75 15.58 2.82
N ALA A 55 -9.92 15.34 2.21
CA ALA A 55 -10.15 14.19 1.37
C ALA A 55 -9.27 14.23 0.11
N VAL A 56 -9.15 15.40 -0.53
CA VAL A 56 -8.26 15.57 -1.69
C VAL A 56 -6.79 15.40 -1.33
N ALA A 57 -6.36 15.88 -0.16
CA ALA A 57 -4.98 15.68 0.31
C ALA A 57 -4.69 14.19 0.60
N THR A 58 -5.65 13.50 1.21
CA THR A 58 -5.59 12.05 1.45
C THR A 58 -5.50 11.30 0.13
N TRP A 59 -6.37 11.61 -0.83
CA TRP A 59 -6.37 11.01 -2.16
C TRP A 59 -5.02 11.20 -2.88
N ARG A 60 -4.47 12.42 -2.90
CA ARG A 60 -3.18 12.69 -3.54
C ARG A 60 -2.04 11.87 -2.95
N ARG A 61 -2.06 11.64 -1.63
CA ARG A 61 -1.06 10.80 -0.98
C ARG A 61 -1.28 9.33 -1.35
N PHE A 62 -2.51 8.86 -1.23
CA PHE A 62 -2.91 7.50 -1.61
C PHE A 62 -2.49 7.18 -3.05
N SER A 63 -2.90 7.98 -4.03
CA SER A 63 -2.64 7.72 -5.45
C SER A 63 -1.15 7.78 -5.79
N LYS A 64 -0.40 8.71 -5.19
CA LYS A 64 1.06 8.77 -5.30
C LYS A 64 1.71 7.47 -4.79
N GLN A 65 1.31 6.99 -3.61
CA GLN A 65 1.92 5.81 -3.02
C GLN A 65 1.52 4.53 -3.77
N LEU A 66 0.26 4.44 -4.22
CA LEU A 66 -0.22 3.31 -5.01
C LEU A 66 0.55 3.20 -6.34
N HIS A 67 0.74 4.34 -7.02
CA HIS A 67 1.54 4.37 -8.24
C HIS A 67 2.99 3.92 -8.01
N VAL A 68 3.63 4.36 -6.92
CA VAL A 68 5.00 3.94 -6.58
C VAL A 68 5.06 2.44 -6.27
N HIS A 69 4.08 1.89 -5.57
CA HIS A 69 3.97 0.49 -5.20
C HIS A 69 3.81 -0.41 -6.44
N HIS A 70 2.75 -0.22 -7.23
CA HIS A 70 2.53 -1.02 -8.44
C HIS A 70 3.68 -0.88 -9.44
N THR A 71 4.21 0.34 -9.62
CA THR A 71 5.37 0.55 -10.52
C THR A 71 6.61 -0.22 -10.05
N ALA A 72 6.85 -0.28 -8.74
CA ALA A 72 7.97 -1.03 -8.19
C ALA A 72 7.79 -2.53 -8.44
N GLU A 73 6.60 -3.05 -8.20
CA GLU A 73 6.28 -4.45 -8.49
C GLU A 73 6.43 -4.81 -9.96
N ASP A 74 5.78 -4.06 -10.86
CA ASP A 74 5.78 -4.32 -12.29
C ASP A 74 7.17 -4.24 -12.91
N LYS A 75 8.01 -3.31 -12.45
CA LYS A 75 9.33 -3.08 -13.04
C LYS A 75 10.42 -3.90 -12.38
N ALA A 76 10.24 -4.30 -11.13
CA ALA A 76 11.34 -4.81 -10.32
C ALA A 76 11.01 -6.13 -9.61
N LEU A 77 9.76 -6.42 -9.26
CA LEU A 77 9.39 -7.66 -8.57
C LEU A 77 8.93 -8.75 -9.53
N TRP A 78 7.84 -8.50 -10.25
CA TRP A 78 7.21 -9.49 -11.15
C TRP A 78 8.17 -10.02 -12.22
N PRO A 79 8.98 -9.20 -12.91
CA PRO A 79 9.92 -9.71 -13.90
C PRO A 79 10.99 -10.63 -13.30
N ARG A 80 11.44 -10.36 -12.08
CA ARG A 80 12.44 -11.18 -11.39
C ARG A 80 11.84 -12.51 -10.96
N LEU A 81 10.61 -12.50 -10.46
CA LEU A 81 9.90 -13.71 -10.07
C LEU A 81 9.52 -14.54 -11.29
N ALA A 82 9.08 -13.90 -12.38
CA ALA A 82 8.77 -14.55 -13.66
C ALA A 82 9.97 -15.29 -14.25
N ALA A 83 11.19 -14.77 -14.05
CA ALA A 83 12.43 -15.43 -14.48
C ALA A 83 12.81 -16.65 -13.62
N ALA A 84 12.23 -16.81 -12.43
CA ALA A 84 12.53 -17.87 -11.48
C ALA A 84 11.45 -18.98 -11.41
N VAL A 85 10.30 -18.77 -12.05
CA VAL A 85 9.22 -19.76 -12.12
C VAL A 85 9.34 -20.61 -13.39
N ALA A 86 8.97 -21.88 -13.27
CA ALA A 86 8.96 -22.83 -14.39
C ALA A 86 7.59 -23.48 -14.60
N GLU A 87 6.75 -23.54 -13.56
CA GLU A 87 5.43 -24.15 -13.61
C GLU A 87 4.40 -23.17 -14.20
N LEU A 88 3.51 -23.68 -15.05
CA LEU A 88 2.44 -22.88 -15.66
C LEU A 88 1.50 -22.27 -14.61
N SER A 89 1.26 -22.98 -13.50
CA SER A 89 0.42 -22.48 -12.40
C SER A 89 1.05 -21.29 -11.68
N GLU A 90 2.37 -21.27 -11.51
CA GLU A 90 3.08 -20.15 -10.89
C GLU A 90 3.15 -18.95 -11.83
N ARG A 91 3.36 -19.21 -13.13
CA ARG A 91 3.32 -18.17 -14.14
C ARG A 91 1.95 -17.48 -14.18
N ARG A 92 0.87 -18.26 -14.06
CA ARG A 92 -0.49 -17.75 -14.04
C ARG A 92 -0.75 -16.76 -12.90
N ILE A 93 -0.19 -17.00 -11.71
CA ILE A 93 -0.30 -16.05 -10.58
C ILE A 93 0.27 -14.68 -10.98
N LEU A 94 1.43 -14.65 -11.67
CA LEU A 94 2.06 -13.40 -12.10
C LEU A 94 1.28 -12.71 -13.22
N ASP A 95 0.77 -13.47 -14.18
CA ASP A 95 -0.09 -12.92 -15.24
C ASP A 95 -1.39 -12.32 -14.65
N GLU A 96 -1.91 -12.92 -13.57
CA GLU A 96 -3.06 -12.40 -12.82
C GLU A 96 -2.71 -11.11 -12.06
N MET A 97 -1.55 -11.03 -11.39
CA MET A 97 -1.05 -9.79 -10.74
C MET A 97 -0.97 -8.62 -11.73
N GLU A 98 -0.35 -8.84 -12.90
CA GLU A 98 -0.24 -7.79 -13.93
C GLU A 98 -1.62 -7.37 -14.48
N ALA A 99 -2.53 -8.32 -14.67
CA ALA A 99 -3.90 -8.04 -15.14
C ALA A 99 -4.72 -7.26 -14.10
N GLU A 100 -4.53 -7.54 -12.81
CA GLU A 100 -5.15 -6.80 -11.71
C GLU A 100 -4.66 -5.35 -11.67
N HIS A 101 -3.35 -5.11 -11.77
CA HIS A 101 -2.79 -3.76 -11.90
C HIS A 101 -3.37 -3.01 -13.11
N ALA A 102 -3.43 -3.66 -14.28
CA ALA A 102 -4.00 -3.08 -15.49
C ALA A 102 -5.50 -2.72 -15.36
N THR A 103 -6.21 -3.34 -14.41
CA THR A 103 -7.60 -3.02 -14.09
C THR A 103 -7.71 -1.90 -13.05
N ILE A 104 -6.84 -1.89 -12.04
CA ILE A 104 -6.86 -0.95 -10.92
C ILE A 104 -6.34 0.43 -11.32
N ASP A 105 -5.21 0.49 -12.02
CA ASP A 105 -4.53 1.75 -12.34
C ASP A 105 -5.40 2.76 -13.11
N PRO A 106 -6.23 2.35 -14.10
CA PRO A 106 -7.15 3.27 -14.76
C PRO A 106 -8.19 3.90 -13.83
N LEU A 107 -8.59 3.22 -12.75
CA LEU A 107 -9.55 3.76 -11.78
C LEU A 107 -9.00 4.98 -11.04
N VAL A 108 -7.68 5.04 -10.83
CA VAL A 108 -7.02 6.21 -10.23
C VAL A 108 -7.24 7.44 -11.11
N GLY A 109 -7.04 7.32 -12.42
CA GLY A 109 -7.27 8.41 -13.37
C GLY A 109 -8.74 8.83 -13.45
N GLN A 110 -9.67 7.90 -13.31
CA GLN A 110 -11.11 8.22 -13.26
C GLN A 110 -11.48 9.02 -12.00
N ILE A 111 -10.91 8.67 -10.85
CA ILE A 111 -11.13 9.41 -9.60
C ILE A 111 -10.48 10.80 -9.67
N ASP A 112 -9.29 10.93 -10.25
CA ASP A 112 -8.67 12.24 -10.51
C ASP A 112 -9.57 13.13 -11.37
N ALA A 113 -10.17 12.58 -12.42
CA ALA A 113 -11.11 13.31 -13.27
C ALA A 113 -12.38 13.71 -12.52
N ALA A 114 -12.95 12.84 -11.68
CA ALA A 114 -14.11 13.13 -10.85
C ALA A 114 -13.84 14.24 -9.83
N ILE A 115 -12.65 14.25 -9.22
CA ILE A 115 -12.22 15.32 -8.31
C ILE A 115 -12.10 16.64 -9.07
N ALA A 116 -11.48 16.63 -10.27
CA ALA A 116 -11.28 17.83 -11.08
C ALA A 116 -12.60 18.44 -11.59
N SER A 117 -13.58 17.61 -11.95
CA SER A 117 -14.90 18.05 -12.41
C SER A 117 -15.87 18.39 -11.28
N GLY A 118 -15.56 17.99 -10.04
CA GLY A 118 -16.46 18.11 -8.90
C GLY A 118 -17.64 17.11 -8.93
N ASP A 119 -17.53 16.04 -9.72
CA ASP A 119 -18.55 15.00 -9.82
C ASP A 119 -18.51 14.08 -8.59
N ARG A 120 -19.39 14.38 -7.63
CA ARG A 120 -19.50 13.65 -6.36
C ARG A 120 -20.02 12.22 -6.55
N ALA A 121 -20.87 11.98 -7.54
CA ALA A 121 -21.44 10.66 -7.77
C ALA A 121 -20.39 9.72 -8.38
N ALA A 122 -19.65 10.20 -9.39
CA ALA A 122 -18.53 9.46 -9.99
C ALA A 122 -17.39 9.24 -8.99
N LEU A 123 -17.11 10.22 -8.12
CA LEU A 123 -16.11 10.06 -7.06
C LEU A 123 -16.50 8.93 -6.09
N ALA A 124 -17.73 8.94 -5.59
CA ALA A 124 -18.19 7.95 -4.62
C ALA A 124 -18.17 6.53 -5.22
N SER A 125 -18.69 6.34 -6.44
CA SER A 125 -18.71 5.04 -7.10
C SER A 125 -17.30 4.56 -7.49
N GLY A 126 -16.43 5.46 -7.93
CA GLY A 126 -15.03 5.18 -8.25
C GLY A 126 -14.25 4.70 -7.03
N LEU A 127 -14.41 5.38 -5.88
CA LEU A 127 -13.75 4.98 -4.63
C LEU A 127 -14.18 3.60 -4.14
N VAL A 128 -15.48 3.27 -4.24
CA VAL A 128 -15.99 1.94 -3.86
C VAL A 128 -15.45 0.84 -4.78
N THR A 129 -15.44 1.10 -6.09
CA THR A 129 -14.90 0.18 -7.10
C THR A 129 -13.41 -0.07 -6.85
N LEU A 130 -12.64 1.00 -6.66
CA LEU A 130 -11.21 0.93 -6.37
C LEU A 130 -10.93 0.21 -5.04
N GLY A 131 -11.68 0.52 -3.97
CA GLY A 131 -11.50 -0.13 -2.67
C GLY A 131 -11.74 -1.64 -2.74
N SER A 132 -12.76 -2.06 -3.48
CA SER A 132 -13.08 -3.48 -3.66
C SER A 132 -12.02 -4.19 -4.49
N GLY A 133 -11.59 -3.60 -5.62
CA GLY A 133 -10.55 -4.16 -6.48
C GLY A 133 -9.20 -4.25 -5.77
N LEU A 134 -8.79 -3.18 -5.09
CA LEU A 134 -7.53 -3.14 -4.37
C LEU A 134 -7.50 -4.12 -3.19
N THR A 135 -8.61 -4.28 -2.46
CA THR A 135 -8.71 -5.28 -1.39
C THR A 135 -8.54 -6.69 -1.94
N ALA A 136 -9.21 -7.03 -3.05
CA ALA A 136 -9.07 -8.34 -3.68
C ALA A 136 -7.62 -8.60 -4.15
N HIS A 137 -7.01 -7.61 -4.81
CA HIS A 137 -5.63 -7.67 -5.28
C HIS A 137 -4.64 -7.89 -4.13
N MET A 138 -4.68 -7.07 -3.07
CA MET A 138 -3.78 -7.21 -1.93
C MET A 138 -3.96 -8.55 -1.21
N ILE A 139 -5.19 -9.09 -1.14
CA ILE A 139 -5.40 -10.44 -0.58
C ILE A 139 -4.71 -11.48 -1.46
N HIS A 140 -4.93 -11.45 -2.78
CA HIS A 140 -4.33 -12.39 -3.73
C HIS A 140 -2.78 -12.31 -3.70
N GLU A 141 -2.24 -11.10 -3.70
CA GLU A 141 -0.79 -10.90 -3.60
C GLU A 141 -0.23 -11.53 -2.32
N GLU A 142 -0.84 -11.23 -1.17
CA GLU A 142 -0.39 -11.75 0.11
C GLU A 142 -0.55 -13.28 0.24
N THR A 143 -1.59 -13.88 -0.35
CA THR A 143 -1.86 -15.32 -0.25
C THR A 143 -1.06 -16.16 -1.21
N ASP A 144 -0.77 -15.65 -2.40
CA ASP A 144 -0.23 -16.47 -3.50
C ASP A 144 1.11 -15.93 -4.03
N ALA A 145 1.19 -14.63 -4.34
CA ALA A 145 2.38 -14.04 -4.95
C ALA A 145 3.56 -13.93 -3.96
N LEU A 146 3.33 -13.46 -2.73
CA LEU A 146 4.38 -13.33 -1.72
C LEU A 146 4.92 -14.70 -1.26
N PRO A 147 4.10 -15.73 -1.01
CA PRO A 147 4.61 -17.07 -0.73
C PRO A 147 5.36 -17.69 -1.92
N LEU A 148 4.95 -17.40 -3.15
CA LEU A 148 5.70 -17.80 -4.35
C LEU A 148 7.07 -17.11 -4.39
N LEU A 149 7.13 -15.81 -4.07
CA LEU A 149 8.38 -15.06 -3.95
C LEU A 149 9.31 -15.70 -2.91
N ASP A 150 8.80 -16.01 -1.72
CA ASP A 150 9.59 -16.65 -0.67
C ASP A 150 10.18 -17.99 -1.15
N ARG A 151 9.38 -18.84 -1.79
CA ARG A 151 9.84 -20.14 -2.31
C ARG A 151 10.86 -20.04 -3.43
N ARG A 152 10.72 -19.07 -4.35
CA ARG A 152 11.52 -19.00 -5.58
C ARG A 152 12.74 -18.09 -5.48
N LEU A 153 12.63 -17.01 -4.72
CA LEU A 153 13.67 -15.99 -4.60
C LEU A 153 14.18 -15.84 -3.16
N GLY A 154 13.35 -16.15 -2.16
CA GLY A 154 13.67 -16.05 -0.74
C GLY A 154 14.15 -14.65 -0.31
N GLN A 155 14.82 -14.60 0.84
CA GLN A 155 15.30 -13.35 1.43
C GLN A 155 16.26 -12.58 0.51
N ALA A 156 17.12 -13.29 -0.24
CA ALA A 156 18.08 -12.65 -1.13
C ALA A 156 17.40 -11.86 -2.26
N GLY A 157 16.34 -12.42 -2.85
CA GLY A 157 15.57 -11.72 -3.87
C GLY A 157 14.75 -10.57 -3.30
N TRP A 158 14.13 -10.76 -2.12
CA TRP A 158 13.42 -9.69 -1.42
C TRP A 158 14.36 -8.52 -1.06
N ASP A 159 15.56 -8.80 -0.59
CA ASP A 159 16.57 -7.78 -0.30
C ASP A 159 17.01 -7.04 -1.58
N ALA A 160 17.10 -7.75 -2.72
CA ALA A 160 17.41 -7.13 -4.00
C ALA A 160 16.31 -6.18 -4.47
N PHE A 161 15.05 -6.59 -4.34
CA PHE A 161 13.89 -5.75 -4.62
C PHE A 161 13.85 -4.52 -3.71
N THR A 162 13.92 -4.70 -2.39
CA THR A 162 13.83 -3.60 -1.43
C THR A 162 14.99 -2.59 -1.55
N ARG A 163 16.19 -3.04 -1.94
CA ARG A 163 17.31 -2.13 -2.26
C ARG A 163 17.02 -1.26 -3.48
N GLU A 164 16.46 -1.84 -4.54
CA GLU A 164 16.08 -1.12 -5.76
C GLU A 164 14.99 -0.09 -5.44
N VAL A 165 13.94 -0.49 -4.74
CA VAL A 165 12.87 0.43 -4.32
C VAL A 165 13.43 1.57 -3.47
N ARG A 166 14.30 1.27 -2.50
CA ARG A 166 14.91 2.28 -1.63
C ARG A 166 15.75 3.31 -2.40
N SER A 167 16.44 2.90 -3.47
CA SER A 167 17.23 3.83 -4.28
C SER A 167 16.35 4.84 -5.03
N GLN A 168 15.11 4.44 -5.34
CA GLN A 168 14.12 5.25 -6.06
C GLN A 168 13.23 6.09 -5.12
N GLN A 169 13.15 5.75 -3.83
CA GLN A 169 12.31 6.41 -2.83
C GLN A 169 12.79 7.80 -2.36
N GLY A 170 13.72 8.47 -3.06
CA GLY A 170 14.08 9.87 -2.77
C GLY A 170 14.77 10.13 -1.42
N GLY A 171 15.39 9.09 -0.84
CA GLY A 171 16.22 9.19 0.37
C GLY A 171 15.47 9.66 1.62
N ILE A 172 16.10 10.53 2.42
CA ILE A 172 15.57 10.99 3.71
C ILE A 172 14.22 11.70 3.55
N LYS A 173 14.03 12.46 2.47
CA LYS A 173 12.78 13.17 2.21
C LYS A 173 11.63 12.20 1.97
N GLY A 174 11.82 11.20 1.11
CA GLY A 174 10.78 10.20 0.87
C GLY A 174 10.48 9.35 2.11
N ALA A 175 11.51 8.99 2.89
CA ALA A 175 11.30 8.32 4.17
C ALA A 175 10.47 9.17 5.16
N ALA A 176 10.69 10.49 5.19
CA ALA A 176 9.93 11.42 6.02
C ALA A 176 8.46 11.57 5.59
N GLU A 177 8.16 11.36 4.30
CA GLU A 177 6.80 11.34 3.77
C GLU A 177 6.12 9.98 3.99
N TYR A 178 6.83 8.88 3.74
CA TYR A 178 6.29 7.51 3.71
C TYR A 178 6.09 6.91 5.10
N LEU A 179 7.11 6.99 6.00
CA LEU A 179 7.06 6.27 7.28
C LEU A 179 5.94 6.74 8.21
N PRO A 180 5.65 8.05 8.37
CA PRO A 180 4.51 8.49 9.16
C PRO A 180 3.16 8.04 8.59
N TRP A 181 3.04 8.01 7.27
CA TRP A 181 1.81 7.58 6.58
C TRP A 181 1.56 6.08 6.75
N VAL A 182 2.58 5.25 6.54
CA VAL A 182 2.43 3.80 6.63
C VAL A 182 2.17 3.33 8.07
N LEU A 183 2.73 4.05 9.05
CA LEU A 183 2.51 3.78 10.46
C LEU A 183 1.26 4.48 11.04
N ASP A 184 0.50 5.24 10.25
CA ASP A 184 -0.71 5.88 10.77
C ASP A 184 -1.77 4.84 11.19
N GLY A 185 -2.17 4.94 12.44
CA GLY A 185 -3.06 3.99 13.11
C GLY A 185 -2.43 2.64 13.43
N ALA A 186 -1.13 2.40 13.19
CA ALA A 186 -0.46 1.15 13.55
C ALA A 186 -0.47 0.92 15.07
N THR A 187 -0.43 -0.35 15.50
CA THR A 187 -0.32 -0.66 16.93
C THR A 187 1.07 -0.25 17.45
N ALA A 188 1.17 0.04 18.75
CA ALA A 188 2.45 0.40 19.36
C ALA A 188 3.52 -0.70 19.17
N GLN A 189 3.11 -1.97 19.17
CA GLN A 189 4.01 -3.10 18.91
C GLN A 189 4.52 -3.09 17.47
N LEU A 190 3.63 -2.89 16.49
CA LEU A 190 3.99 -2.84 15.07
C LEU A 190 4.88 -1.62 14.77
N GLU A 191 4.60 -0.46 15.35
CA GLU A 191 5.48 0.71 15.26
C GLU A 191 6.88 0.38 15.75
N VAL A 192 7.00 -0.27 16.92
CA VAL A 192 8.31 -0.68 17.44
C VAL A 192 9.03 -1.67 16.51
N THR A 193 8.32 -2.64 15.95
CA THR A 193 8.86 -3.60 14.98
C THR A 193 9.43 -2.89 13.75
N VAL A 194 8.64 -2.03 13.11
CA VAL A 194 9.05 -1.28 11.91
C VAL A 194 10.22 -0.35 12.21
N LEU A 195 10.17 0.38 13.34
CA LEU A 195 11.27 1.27 13.71
C LEU A 195 12.58 0.52 13.96
N ARG A 196 12.56 -0.75 14.41
CA ARG A 196 13.78 -1.56 14.57
C ARG A 196 14.44 -1.91 13.22
N MET A 197 13.69 -1.91 12.12
CA MET A 197 14.23 -2.13 10.78
C MET A 197 15.03 -0.91 10.27
N LEU A 198 14.78 0.28 10.84
CA LEU A 198 15.46 1.51 10.44
C LEU A 198 16.81 1.70 11.15
N PRO A 199 17.77 2.40 10.52
CA PRO A 199 18.98 2.86 11.20
C PRO A 199 18.67 3.74 12.41
N PRO A 200 19.46 3.70 13.50
CA PRO A 200 19.16 4.45 14.73
C PRO A 200 18.88 5.96 14.54
N PRO A 201 19.60 6.71 13.67
CA PRO A 201 19.29 8.11 13.42
C PRO A 201 17.89 8.33 12.83
N ALA A 202 17.44 7.45 11.94
CA ALA A 202 16.11 7.54 11.33
C ALA A 202 14.99 7.31 12.35
N ARG A 203 15.20 6.44 13.35
CA ARG A 203 14.24 6.22 14.46
C ARG A 203 14.01 7.49 15.26
N LEU A 204 15.09 8.24 15.52
CA LEU A 204 15.01 9.51 16.24
C LEU A 204 14.28 10.57 15.42
N LEU A 205 14.63 10.70 14.13
CA LEU A 205 13.97 11.64 13.22
C LEU A 205 12.48 11.34 13.08
N TYR A 206 12.09 10.07 12.96
CA TYR A 206 10.69 9.65 12.94
C TYR A 206 9.94 10.14 14.17
N ARG A 207 10.42 9.79 15.37
CA ARG A 207 9.75 10.09 16.64
C ARG A 207 9.67 11.59 16.93
N ARG A 208 10.74 12.33 16.62
CA ARG A 208 10.88 13.75 17.01
C ARG A 208 10.36 14.72 15.96
N MET A 209 10.37 14.34 14.69
CA MET A 209 10.11 15.29 13.59
C MET A 209 9.04 14.79 12.63
N TRP A 210 9.17 13.59 12.08
CA TRP A 210 8.29 13.16 10.98
C TRP A 210 6.88 12.82 11.46
N ALA A 211 6.73 11.98 12.48
CA ALA A 211 5.43 11.59 13.00
C ALA A 211 4.63 12.76 13.61
N PRO A 212 5.23 13.68 14.40
CA PRO A 212 4.53 14.87 14.88
C PRO A 212 4.04 15.79 13.76
N ARG A 213 4.86 16.02 12.71
CA ARG A 213 4.49 16.86 11.58
C ARG A 213 3.33 16.27 10.79
N TYR A 214 3.39 14.97 10.52
CA TYR A 214 2.31 14.24 9.86
C TYR A 214 0.99 14.37 10.63
N ARG A 215 0.99 14.06 11.93
CA ARG A 215 -0.21 14.19 12.77
C ARG A 215 -0.77 15.62 12.83
N THR A 216 0.09 16.62 12.74
CA THR A 216 -0.34 18.03 12.71
C THR A 216 -1.04 18.33 11.38
N ALA A 217 -0.49 17.87 10.26
CA ALA A 217 -1.11 18.02 8.95
C ALA A 217 -2.47 17.32 8.87
N GLU A 218 -2.59 16.09 9.41
CA GLU A 218 -3.86 15.35 9.44
C GLU A 218 -4.93 15.97 10.36
N ARG A 219 -4.53 16.79 11.35
CA ARG A 219 -5.49 17.53 12.21
C ARG A 219 -5.99 18.83 11.60
N LEU A 220 -5.22 19.39 10.65
CA LEU A 220 -5.51 20.68 10.01
C LEU A 220 -6.21 20.53 8.65
N GLY A 221 -6.20 19.32 8.08
CA GLY A 221 -6.93 18.97 6.87
C GLY A 221 -8.39 18.68 7.16
#